data_AF-A0A969JU03-F1
#
_entry.id   AF-A0A969JU03-F1
#
_cell.length_a   1.000
_cell.length_b   1.000
_cell.length_c   1.000
_cell.angle_alpha   90.00
_cell.angle_beta   90.00
_cell.angle_gamma   90.00
#
_symmetry.space_group_name_H-M   'P 1'
#
loop_
_entity.id
_entity.type
_entity.pdbx_description
1 polymer ?
#
loop_
_entity_poly.entity_id
_entity_poly.type
_entity_poly.pdbx_seq_one_letter_code
_entity_poly.pdbx_strand_id
1 'polypeptide(L)'
;LALALDLNLELKHQLQAVFDQLPNPSLENQENFRQWWTENGQQWTEDLRQIMITHRNIGHDWQFTDTQKQLLQQYYEANLLLVECLQSDCYVSRSVRQEIEDTLLLPMAEIEQYKAAKGQSSQ
;
A
#
# COMPACT_ATOMS: atom_id res chain seq x y z
N LEU A 1 8.97 -18.61 3.11
CA LEU A 1 8.82 -19.09 1.73
C LEU A 1 7.49 -19.82 1.51
N ALA A 2 7.15 -20.88 2.27
CA ALA A 2 5.85 -21.56 2.15
C ALA A 2 4.64 -20.65 2.43
N LEU A 3 4.66 -19.86 3.52
CA LEU A 3 3.58 -18.92 3.87
C LEU A 3 3.34 -17.82 2.82
N ALA A 4 4.40 -17.35 2.16
CA ALA A 4 4.29 -16.31 1.13
C ALA A 4 3.74 -16.85 -0.21
N LEU A 5 3.98 -18.14 -0.50
CA LEU A 5 3.42 -18.83 -1.66
C LEU A 5 1.94 -19.18 -1.43
N ASP A 6 1.60 -19.61 -0.22
CA ASP A 6 0.24 -19.97 0.19
C ASP A 6 -0.71 -18.77 0.18
N LEU A 7 -0.28 -17.62 0.74
CA LEU A 7 -1.01 -16.35 0.69
C LEU A 7 -1.26 -15.88 -0.77
N ASN A 8 -0.35 -16.22 -1.68
CA ASN A 8 -0.47 -15.84 -3.09
C ASN A 8 -1.46 -16.76 -3.85
N LEU A 9 -1.57 -18.03 -3.46
CA LEU A 9 -2.53 -18.96 -4.03
C LEU A 9 -3.96 -18.62 -3.58
N GLU A 10 -4.17 -18.38 -2.29
CA GLU A 10 -5.49 -18.03 -1.76
C GLU A 10 -6.01 -16.72 -2.37
N LEU A 11 -5.17 -15.69 -2.41
CA LEU A 11 -5.52 -14.44 -3.09
C LEU A 11 -5.92 -14.68 -4.55
N LYS A 12 -5.13 -15.48 -5.29
CA LYS A 12 -5.41 -15.76 -6.69
C LYS A 12 -6.77 -16.44 -6.87
N HIS A 13 -7.11 -17.40 -6.02
CA HIS A 13 -8.40 -18.08 -6.06
C HIS A 13 -9.56 -17.14 -5.76
N GLN A 14 -9.45 -16.31 -4.71
CA GLN A 14 -10.49 -15.35 -4.36
C GLN A 14 -10.70 -14.29 -5.45
N LEU A 15 -9.61 -13.77 -6.03
CA LEU A 15 -9.70 -12.83 -7.16
C LEU A 15 -10.38 -13.48 -8.37
N GLN A 16 -10.01 -14.71 -8.71
CA GLN A 16 -10.63 -15.42 -9.82
C GLN A 16 -12.14 -15.57 -9.61
N ALA A 17 -12.57 -15.96 -8.40
CA ALA A 17 -13.98 -16.12 -8.07
C ALA A 17 -14.80 -14.81 -8.22
N VAL A 18 -14.19 -13.66 -7.93
CA VAL A 18 -14.83 -12.35 -8.13
C VAL A 18 -14.83 -11.95 -9.60
N PHE A 19 -13.75 -12.21 -10.34
CA PHE A 19 -13.68 -11.90 -11.77
C PHE A 19 -14.59 -12.79 -12.64
N ASP A 20 -14.81 -14.05 -12.25
CA ASP A 20 -15.70 -14.97 -12.95
C ASP A 20 -17.18 -14.53 -12.92
N GLN A 21 -17.54 -13.62 -12.01
CA GLN A 21 -18.89 -13.05 -11.94
C GLN A 21 -19.14 -11.97 -12.99
N LEU A 22 -18.08 -11.39 -13.57
CA LEU A 22 -18.21 -10.31 -14.53
C LEU A 22 -18.74 -10.84 -15.87
N PRO A 23 -19.81 -10.25 -16.42
CA PRO A 23 -20.19 -10.52 -17.79
C PRO A 23 -19.13 -9.99 -18.76
N ASN A 24 -19.04 -10.62 -19.93
CA ASN A 24 -18.11 -10.19 -20.98
C ASN A 24 -18.40 -8.73 -21.38
N PRO A 25 -17.43 -7.79 -21.26
CA PRO A 25 -17.62 -6.37 -21.53
C PRO A 25 -17.57 -6.02 -23.03
N SER A 26 -17.78 -6.99 -23.93
CA SER A 26 -17.80 -6.75 -25.38
C SER A 26 -18.87 -5.71 -25.77
N LEU A 27 -18.65 -5.00 -26.88
CA LEU A 27 -19.60 -4.00 -27.42
C LEU A 27 -20.99 -4.60 -27.63
N GLU A 28 -21.08 -5.88 -28.00
CA GLU A 28 -22.34 -6.61 -28.20
C GLU A 28 -23.07 -6.92 -26.88
N ASN A 29 -22.37 -6.96 -25.76
CA ASN A 29 -22.91 -7.25 -24.42
C ASN A 29 -22.99 -6.02 -23.50
N GLN A 30 -22.77 -4.83 -24.04
CA GLN A 30 -22.68 -3.60 -23.25
C GLN A 30 -23.94 -3.35 -22.39
N GLU A 31 -25.12 -3.66 -22.91
CA GLU A 31 -26.37 -3.47 -22.17
C GLU A 31 -26.51 -4.48 -21.03
N ASN A 32 -26.18 -5.75 -21.27
CA ASN A 32 -26.16 -6.78 -20.24
C ASN A 32 -25.14 -6.45 -19.15
N PHE A 33 -23.96 -5.94 -19.53
CA PHE A 33 -22.95 -5.49 -18.56
C PHE A 33 -23.47 -4.32 -17.73
N ARG A 34 -24.13 -3.33 -18.34
CA ARG A 34 -24.73 -2.20 -17.61
C ARG A 34 -25.80 -2.66 -16.62
N GLN A 35 -26.71 -3.52 -17.05
CA GLN A 35 -27.75 -4.05 -16.17
C GLN A 35 -27.15 -4.83 -15.00
N TRP A 36 -26.21 -5.74 -15.30
CA TRP A 36 -25.51 -6.50 -14.27
C TRP A 36 -24.77 -5.59 -13.29
N TRP A 37 -24.11 -4.53 -13.78
CA TRP A 37 -23.40 -3.58 -12.93
C TRP A 37 -24.35 -2.80 -12.01
N THR A 38 -25.51 -2.40 -12.52
CA THR A 38 -26.55 -1.74 -11.71
C THR A 38 -27.07 -2.65 -10.60
N GLU A 39 -27.20 -3.95 -10.86
CA GLU A 39 -27.76 -4.92 -9.90
C GLU A 39 -26.70 -5.46 -8.92
N ASN A 40 -25.46 -5.69 -9.36
CA ASN A 40 -24.43 -6.45 -8.62
C ASN A 40 -23.14 -5.65 -8.34
N GLY A 41 -22.92 -4.53 -9.02
CA GLY A 41 -21.64 -3.82 -9.02
C GLY A 41 -21.20 -3.32 -7.65
N GLN A 42 -22.14 -2.93 -6.79
CA GLN A 42 -21.85 -2.51 -5.42
C GLN A 42 -21.28 -3.67 -4.59
N GLN A 43 -21.97 -4.82 -4.57
CA GLN A 43 -21.52 -6.00 -3.83
C GLN A 43 -20.19 -6.51 -4.39
N TRP A 44 -20.08 -6.59 -5.72
CA TRP A 44 -18.86 -7.02 -6.39
C TRP A 44 -17.65 -6.15 -6.02
N THR A 45 -17.84 -4.82 -5.99
CA THR A 45 -16.77 -3.88 -5.62
C THR A 45 -16.37 -4.05 -4.15
N GLU A 46 -17.33 -4.30 -3.26
CA GLU A 46 -17.07 -4.54 -1.85
C GLU A 46 -16.31 -5.86 -1.63
N ASP A 47 -16.70 -6.94 -2.30
CA ASP A 47 -16.02 -8.23 -2.22
C ASP A 47 -14.57 -8.11 -2.70
N LEU A 48 -14.34 -7.43 -3.83
CA LEU A 48 -13.00 -7.12 -4.31
C LEU A 48 -12.22 -6.31 -3.26
N ARG A 49 -12.84 -5.28 -2.68
CA ARG A 49 -12.20 -4.43 -1.66
C ARG A 49 -11.78 -5.24 -0.44
N GLN A 50 -12.63 -6.16 0.04
CA GLN A 50 -12.31 -7.01 1.19
C GLN A 50 -11.12 -7.95 0.91
N ILE A 51 -11.05 -8.53 -0.29
CA ILE A 51 -9.91 -9.35 -0.72
C ILE A 51 -8.63 -8.50 -0.71
N MET A 52 -8.68 -7.30 -1.27
CA MET A 52 -7.53 -6.40 -1.32
C MET A 52 -7.09 -5.92 0.07
N ILE A 53 -8.04 -5.64 0.97
CA ILE A 53 -7.75 -5.30 2.37
C ILE A 53 -7.05 -6.47 3.06
N THR A 54 -7.59 -7.67 2.93
CA THR A 54 -7.10 -8.86 3.64
C THR A 54 -5.71 -9.27 3.20
N HIS A 55 -5.44 -9.28 1.89
CA HIS A 55 -4.22 -9.86 1.33
C HIS A 55 -3.16 -8.83 0.93
N ARG A 56 -3.54 -7.56 0.82
CA ARG A 56 -2.64 -6.48 0.37
C ARG A 56 -2.69 -5.26 1.28
N ASN A 57 -3.60 -5.20 2.25
CA ASN A 57 -3.80 -4.05 3.13
C ASN A 57 -4.15 -2.76 2.35
N ILE A 58 -4.87 -2.90 1.21
CA ILE A 58 -5.25 -1.81 0.31
C ILE A 58 -6.78 -1.72 0.24
N GLY A 59 -7.34 -0.51 0.18
CA GLY A 59 -8.78 -0.29 0.03
C GLY A 59 -9.53 0.01 1.34
N HIS A 60 -8.78 0.20 2.43
CA HIS A 60 -9.32 0.66 3.69
C HIS A 60 -9.98 2.03 3.56
N ASP A 61 -11.13 2.16 4.19
CA ASP A 61 -11.76 3.45 4.40
C ASP A 61 -11.28 4.02 5.74
N TRP A 62 -10.18 4.75 5.68
CA TRP A 62 -9.53 5.32 6.87
C TRP A 62 -10.32 6.48 7.49
N GLN A 63 -11.36 6.98 6.82
CA GLN A 63 -12.20 8.09 7.32
C GLN A 63 -11.38 9.33 7.70
N PHE A 64 -10.29 9.60 6.96
CA PHE A 64 -9.44 10.77 7.25
C PHE A 64 -10.18 12.08 7.00
N THR A 65 -10.03 13.00 7.95
CA THR A 65 -10.43 14.40 7.76
C THR A 65 -9.55 15.07 6.70
N ASP A 66 -10.01 16.19 6.13
CA ASP A 66 -9.21 16.91 5.14
C ASP A 66 -7.90 17.43 5.74
N THR A 67 -7.89 17.82 7.01
CA THR A 67 -6.66 18.17 7.73
C THR A 67 -5.70 16.98 7.84
N GLN A 68 -6.19 15.77 8.13
CA GLN A 68 -5.34 14.57 8.17
C GLN A 68 -4.77 14.24 6.78
N LYS A 69 -5.57 14.36 5.71
CA LYS A 69 -5.08 14.20 4.33
C LYS A 69 -3.98 15.20 3.99
N GLN A 70 -4.14 16.46 4.38
CA GLN A 70 -3.13 17.49 4.18
C GLN A 70 -1.83 17.19 4.94
N LEU A 71 -1.91 16.68 6.17
CA LEU A 71 -0.74 16.26 6.93
C LEU A 71 -0.03 15.07 6.28
N LEU A 72 -0.77 14.09 5.75
CA LEU A 72 -0.20 12.97 5.01
C LEU A 72 0.49 13.43 3.71
N GLN A 73 -0.11 14.39 3.00
CA GLN A 73 0.50 15.00 1.82
C GLN A 73 1.81 15.71 2.15
N GLN A 74 1.83 16.52 3.22
CA GLN A 74 3.05 17.20 3.68
C GLN A 74 4.13 16.20 4.09
N TYR A 75 3.76 15.14 4.80
CA TYR A 75 4.68 14.06 5.15
C TYR A 75 5.27 13.40 3.89
N TYR A 76 4.44 13.09 2.88
CA TYR A 76 4.91 12.53 1.62
C TYR A 76 5.86 13.48 0.89
N GLU A 77 5.49 14.76 0.74
CA GLU A 77 6.30 15.78 0.05
C GLU A 77 7.66 15.99 0.74
N ALA A 78 7.69 16.03 2.07
CA ALA A 78 8.93 16.16 2.83
C ALA A 78 9.85 14.95 2.63
N ASN A 79 9.30 13.73 2.63
CA ASN A 79 10.08 12.52 2.37
C ASN A 79 10.56 12.42 0.92
N LEU A 80 9.73 12.83 -0.05
CA LEU A 80 10.11 12.90 -1.45
C LEU A 80 11.29 13.85 -1.64
N LEU A 81 11.20 15.06 -1.08
CA LEU A 81 12.29 16.03 -1.12
C LEU A 81 13.58 15.46 -0.51
N LEU A 82 13.48 14.75 0.62
CA LEU A 82 14.63 14.13 1.26
C LEU A 82 15.28 13.06 0.35
N VAL A 83 14.48 12.24 -0.31
CA VAL A 83 14.97 11.24 -1.28
C VAL A 83 15.62 11.92 -2.49
N GLU A 84 15.02 12.97 -3.03
CA GLU A 84 15.59 13.76 -4.13
C GLU A 84 16.93 14.38 -3.72
N CYS A 85 17.03 14.94 -2.52
CA CYS A 85 18.30 15.43 -1.97
C CYS A 85 19.33 14.30 -1.86
N LEU A 86 18.95 13.13 -1.34
CA LEU A 86 19.85 11.98 -1.25
C LEU A 86 20.29 11.46 -2.63
N GLN A 87 19.45 11.55 -3.66
CA GLN A 87 19.77 11.11 -5.02
C GLN A 87 20.59 12.14 -5.81
N SER A 88 20.62 13.40 -5.37
CA SER A 88 21.48 14.44 -5.93
C SER A 88 22.95 14.26 -5.55
N ASP A 89 23.82 15.17 -6.00
CA ASP A 89 25.24 15.26 -5.60
C ASP A 89 25.45 15.65 -4.12
N CYS A 90 24.45 15.42 -3.26
CA CYS A 90 24.52 15.67 -1.83
C CYS A 90 25.59 14.79 -1.18
N TYR A 91 26.58 15.45 -0.56
CA TYR A 91 27.61 14.76 0.19
C TYR A 91 27.13 14.46 1.63
N VAL A 92 26.78 13.20 1.86
CA VAL A 92 26.52 12.63 3.19
C VAL A 92 27.38 11.39 3.38
N SER A 93 27.79 11.10 4.61
CA SER A 93 28.52 9.86 4.89
C SER A 93 27.64 8.64 4.61
N ARG A 94 28.26 7.51 4.25
CA ARG A 94 27.52 6.26 3.99
C ARG A 94 26.69 5.83 5.21
N SER A 95 27.22 6.02 6.42
CA SER A 95 26.54 5.64 7.66
C SER A 95 25.28 6.48 7.91
N VAL A 96 25.35 7.78 7.64
CA VAL A 96 24.20 8.70 7.77
C VAL A 96 23.16 8.40 6.70
N ARG A 97 23.59 8.19 5.45
CA ARG A 97 22.67 7.81 4.37
C ARG A 97 21.89 6.54 4.70
N GLN A 98 22.58 5.48 5.13
CA GLN A 98 21.94 4.22 5.51
C GLN A 98 20.94 4.41 6.65
N GLU A 99 21.29 5.22 7.66
CA GLU A 99 20.37 5.53 8.75
C GLU A 99 19.12 6.25 8.27
N ILE A 100 19.24 7.23 7.37
CA ILE A 100 18.09 7.91 6.79
C ILE A 100 17.23 6.92 6.00
N GLU A 101 17.83 6.11 5.12
CA GLU A 101 17.10 5.14 4.30
C GLU A 101 16.41 4.06 5.14
N ASP A 102 17.05 3.55 6.20
CA ASP A 102 16.50 2.55 7.12
C ASP A 102 15.32 3.08 7.93
N THR A 103 15.29 4.38 8.20
CA THR A 103 14.34 5.00 9.14
C THR A 103 13.27 5.85 8.49
N LEU A 104 13.40 6.18 7.20
CA LEU A 104 12.59 7.18 6.49
C LEU A 104 11.07 7.00 6.68
N LEU A 105 10.61 5.75 6.58
CA LEU A 105 9.19 5.40 6.63
C LEU A 105 8.79 4.69 7.92
N LEU A 106 9.69 4.63 8.90
CA LEU A 106 9.41 3.98 10.17
C LEU A 106 8.57 4.90 11.08
N PRO A 107 7.63 4.34 11.86
CA PRO A 107 7.01 5.04 12.96
C PRO A 107 8.05 5.57 13.95
N MET A 108 7.77 6.70 14.60
CA MET A 108 8.69 7.29 15.59
C MET A 108 9.11 6.31 16.69
N ALA A 109 8.19 5.46 17.16
CA ALA A 109 8.49 4.45 18.16
C ALA A 109 9.55 3.43 17.70
N GLU A 110 9.55 3.06 16.41
CA GLU A 110 10.52 2.13 15.83
C GLU A 110 11.87 2.81 15.58
N ILE A 111 11.86 4.11 15.25
CA ILE A 111 13.08 4.91 15.09
C ILE A 111 13.84 5.02 16.42
N GLU A 112 13.13 5.22 17.53
CA GLU A 112 13.77 5.24 18.85
C GLU A 112 14.36 3.88 19.23
N GLN A 113 13.72 2.77 18.85
CA GLN A 113 14.29 1.43 19.02
C GLN A 113 15.53 1.20 18.15
N TYR A 114 15.50 1.65 16.88
CA TYR A 114 16.63 1.59 15.96
C TYR A 114 17.86 2.32 16.54
N LYS A 115 17.66 3.54 17.06
CA LYS A 115 18.72 4.33 17.71
C LYS A 115 19.27 3.65 18.95
N ALA A 116 18.40 3.10 19.80
CA ALA A 116 18.80 2.38 21.00
C ALA A 116 19.67 1.15 20.68
N ALA A 117 19.31 0.39 19.64
CA ALA A 117 20.08 -0.77 19.19
C ALA A 117 21.46 -0.39 18.61
N LYS A 118 21.53 0.69 17.81
CA LYS A 118 22.82 1.18 17.28
C LYS A 118 23.75 1.73 18.36
N GLY A 119 23.22 2.44 19.36
CA GLY A 119 24.00 2.98 20.48
C GLY A 119 24.67 1.91 21.35
N GLN A 120 24.11 0.70 21.40
CA GLN A 120 24.69 -0.46 22.09
C GLN A 120 25.78 -1.18 21.29
N SER A 121 25.90 -0.91 19.98
CA SER A 121 26.86 -1.57 19.08
C SER A 121 28.24 -0.88 19.04
N SER A 122 28.39 0.24 19.75
CA SER A 122 29.62 1.03 19.86
C SER A 122 30.24 0.99 21.27
N GLN A 123 29.86 0.01 22.08
CA GLN A 123 30.47 -0.32 23.38
C GLN A 123 31.13 -1.71 23.32
#